data_AF-F2AX28-F1
#
_entry.id   AF-F2AX28-F1
#
_cell.length_a   1.000
_cell.length_b   1.000
_cell.length_c   1.000
_cell.angle_alpha   90.00
_cell.angle_beta   90.00
_cell.angle_gamma   90.00
#
_symmetry.space_group_name_H-M   'P 1'
#
loop_
_entity.id
_entity.type
_entity.pdbx_description
1 polymer ?
#
loop_
_entity_poly.entity_id
_entity_poly.type
_entity_poly.pdbx_seq_one_letter_code
_entity_poly.pdbx_strand_id
1 'polypeptide(L)'
;MSSMKLRRQIAWEAARLMYSRDVSEYYQAKQKAARRIHKGWVKPADLPSNAEIREQVQVLARLHEGSDHQRHRLLEMRLRAAWWLRQLKEFHPRLIGSVLAARSGKDPTWMCTSLHPIHIASR
;
A
#
# COMPACT_ATOMS: atom_id res chain seq x y z
N MET A 1 8.53 -30.19 12.18
CA MET A 1 7.41 -29.55 11.44
C MET A 1 7.86 -29.30 10.01
N SER A 2 7.07 -29.65 8.99
CA SER A 2 7.44 -29.40 7.58
C SER A 2 7.73 -27.91 7.38
N SER A 3 8.91 -27.58 6.84
CA SER A 3 9.39 -26.21 6.56
C SER A 3 8.31 -25.34 5.88
N MET A 4 7.53 -25.93 4.96
CA MET A 4 6.43 -25.24 4.27
C MET A 4 5.30 -24.78 5.21
N LYS A 5 4.94 -25.58 6.22
CA LYS A 5 3.89 -25.21 7.19
C LYS A 5 4.36 -24.03 8.05
N LEU A 6 5.63 -24.04 8.47
CA LEU A 6 6.22 -22.95 9.23
C LEU A 6 6.27 -21.65 8.40
N ARG A 7 6.75 -21.72 7.15
CA ARG A 7 6.80 -20.56 6.25
C ARG A 7 5.42 -19.93 6.06
N ARG A 8 4.38 -20.75 5.88
CA ARG A 8 3.00 -20.28 5.73
C ARG A 8 2.46 -19.61 6.99
N GLN A 9 2.77 -20.14 8.18
CA GLN A 9 2.39 -19.51 9.45
C GLN A 9 3.08 -18.16 9.65
N ILE A 10 4.37 -18.05 9.34
CA ILE A 10 5.11 -16.79 9.42
C ILE A 10 4.55 -15.78 8.42
N ALA A 11 4.22 -16.19 7.19
CA ALA A 11 3.65 -15.31 6.18
C ALA A 11 2.29 -14.74 6.62
N TRP A 12 1.43 -15.57 7.20
CA TRP A 12 0.12 -15.15 7.69
C TRP A 12 0.23 -14.18 8.86
N GLU A 13 1.09 -14.45 9.84
CA GLU A 13 1.28 -13.56 11.00
C GLU A 13 1.95 -12.23 10.59
N ALA A 14 2.90 -12.27 9.65
CA ALA A 14 3.47 -11.05 9.08
C ALA A 14 2.42 -10.20 8.35
N ALA A 15 1.53 -10.84 7.58
CA ALA A 15 0.44 -10.15 6.89
C ALA A 15 -0.54 -9.52 7.88
N ARG A 16 -0.85 -10.21 8.98
CA ARG A 16 -1.70 -9.69 10.06
C ARG A 16 -1.10 -8.45 10.73
N LEU A 17 0.20 -8.45 11.02
CA LEU A 17 0.93 -7.31 11.57
C LEU A 17 0.96 -6.09 10.64
N MET A 18 1.07 -6.33 9.33
CA MET A 18 0.99 -5.26 8.34
C MET A 18 -0.43 -4.71 8.23
N TYR A 19 -1.44 -5.59 8.29
CA TYR A 19 -2.84 -5.18 8.22
C TYR A 19 -3.25 -4.35 9.44
N SER A 20 -2.83 -4.72 10.65
CA SER A 20 -3.07 -3.96 11.88
C SER A 20 -2.31 -2.63 11.95
N ARG A 21 -1.52 -2.27 10.92
CA ARG A 21 -0.64 -1.10 10.86
C ARG A 21 0.40 -1.04 11.99
N ASP A 22 0.67 -2.15 12.66
CA ASP A 22 1.73 -2.24 13.67
C ASP A 22 3.12 -2.07 13.04
N VAL A 23 3.25 -2.41 11.75
CA VAL A 23 4.53 -2.41 11.04
C VAL A 23 4.35 -1.99 9.57
N SER A 24 5.07 -0.95 9.16
CA SER A 24 5.07 -0.42 7.78
C SER A 24 6.02 -1.18 6.85
N GLU A 25 7.10 -1.74 7.41
CA GLU A 25 8.18 -2.37 6.67
C GLU A 25 8.09 -3.91 6.67
N TYR A 26 8.20 -4.50 5.48
CA TYR A 26 8.17 -5.97 5.30
C TYR A 26 9.25 -6.69 6.11
N TYR A 27 10.45 -6.11 6.22
CA TYR A 27 11.56 -6.73 6.96
C TYR A 27 11.24 -6.86 8.45
N GLN A 28 10.77 -5.77 9.07
CA GLN A 28 10.36 -5.76 10.46
C GLN A 28 9.19 -6.71 10.71
N ALA A 29 8.22 -6.78 9.78
CA ALA A 29 7.09 -7.69 9.88
C ALA A 29 7.53 -9.15 9.89
N LYS A 30 8.47 -9.53 9.01
CA LYS A 30 9.07 -10.88 9.00
C LYS A 30 9.76 -11.22 10.30
N GLN A 31 10.58 -10.31 10.81
CA GLN A 31 11.35 -10.55 12.03
C GLN A 31 10.44 -10.70 13.25
N LYS A 32 9.40 -9.86 13.36
CA LYS A 32 8.42 -9.91 14.44
C LYS A 32 7.53 -11.15 14.34
N ALA A 33 7.10 -11.54 13.14
CA ALA A 33 6.35 -12.77 12.91
C ALA A 33 7.20 -14.01 13.20
N ALA A 34 8.45 -14.05 12.74
CA ALA A 34 9.38 -15.13 13.03
C ALA A 34 9.58 -15.30 14.53
N ARG A 35 9.82 -14.21 15.28
CA ARG A 35 9.94 -14.23 16.75
C ARG A 35 8.70 -14.72 17.49
N ARG A 36 7.49 -14.41 16.98
CA ARG A 36 6.22 -14.86 17.59
C ARG A 36 5.95 -16.35 17.36
N ILE A 37 6.16 -16.82 16.13
CA ILE A 37 5.87 -18.21 15.75
C ILE A 37 7.00 -19.14 16.21
N HIS A 38 8.24 -18.66 16.15
CA HIS A 38 9.42 -19.42 16.52
C HIS A 38 10.24 -18.60 17.53
N LYS A 39 10.34 -19.09 18.77
CA LYS A 39 11.12 -18.46 19.86
C LYS A 39 12.64 -18.53 19.64
N GLY A 40 13.11 -18.79 18.42
CA GLY A 40 14.50 -19.04 18.05
C GLY A 40 14.84 -18.51 16.65
N TRP A 41 16.06 -18.80 16.19
CA TRP A 41 16.55 -18.36 14.89
C TRP A 41 15.94 -19.19 13.75
N VAL A 42 15.19 -18.53 12.86
CA VAL A 42 14.60 -19.16 11.67
C VAL A 42 15.62 -19.08 10.53
N LYS A 43 15.84 -20.21 9.84
CA LYS A 43 16.73 -20.23 8.67
C LYS A 43 16.17 -19.29 7.58
N PRO A 44 17.03 -18.55 6.84
CA PRO A 44 16.57 -17.67 5.77
C PRO A 44 15.72 -18.38 4.71
N ALA A 45 15.97 -19.67 4.46
CA ALA A 45 15.20 -20.51 3.53
C ALA A 45 13.76 -20.77 3.98
N ASP A 46 13.48 -20.68 5.28
CA ASP A 46 12.15 -20.88 5.87
C ASP A 46 11.38 -19.55 6.01
N LEU A 47 12.01 -18.42 5.70
CA LEU A 47 11.39 -17.10 5.73
C LEU A 47 10.59 -16.86 4.43
N PRO A 48 9.36 -16.32 4.52
CA PRO A 48 8.56 -16.03 3.34
C PRO A 48 9.14 -14.86 2.53
N SER A 49 8.85 -14.86 1.23
CA SER A 49 9.19 -13.75 0.33
C SER A 49 8.28 -12.53 0.59
N ASN A 50 8.76 -11.33 0.23
CA ASN A 50 7.92 -10.12 0.28
C ASN A 50 6.67 -10.25 -0.59
N ALA A 51 6.76 -11.01 -1.69
CA ALA A 51 5.64 -11.29 -2.58
C ALA A 51 4.56 -12.14 -1.88
N GLU A 52 4.96 -13.22 -1.20
CA GLU A 52 4.03 -14.10 -0.46
C GLU A 52 3.32 -13.32 0.66
N ILE A 53 4.04 -12.47 1.40
CA ILE A 53 3.42 -11.63 2.45
C ILE A 53 2.42 -10.66 1.83
N ARG A 54 2.77 -10.01 0.71
CA ARG A 54 1.87 -9.08 0.03
C ARG A 54 0.60 -9.76 -0.44
N GLU A 55 0.71 -10.97 -0.98
CA GLU A 55 -0.45 -11.76 -1.38
C GLU A 55 -1.36 -12.08 -0.17
N GLN A 56 -0.78 -12.52 0.95
CA GLN A 56 -1.53 -12.77 2.18
C GLN A 56 -2.20 -11.51 2.73
N VAL A 57 -1.53 -10.35 2.68
CA VAL A 57 -2.12 -9.05 3.06
C VAL A 57 -3.30 -8.71 2.17
N GLN A 58 -3.20 -8.92 0.86
CA GLN A 58 -4.31 -8.66 -0.06
C GLN A 58 -5.50 -9.60 0.19
N VAL A 59 -5.24 -10.88 0.50
CA VAL A 59 -6.29 -11.83 0.89
C VAL A 59 -6.97 -11.39 2.19
N LEU A 60 -6.19 -11.02 3.21
CA LEU A 60 -6.70 -10.50 4.49
C LEU A 60 -7.53 -9.23 4.31
N ALA A 61 -7.05 -8.28 3.51
CA ALA A 61 -7.78 -7.05 3.20
C ALA A 61 -9.11 -7.34 2.48
N ARG A 62 -9.11 -8.25 1.49
CA ARG A 62 -10.34 -8.67 0.80
C ARG A 62 -11.34 -9.34 1.73
N LEU A 63 -10.86 -10.16 2.67
CA LEU A 63 -11.70 -10.85 3.65
C LEU A 63 -12.32 -9.88 4.68
N HIS A 64 -11.56 -8.89 5.15
CA HIS A 64 -12.05 -7.93 6.15
C HIS A 64 -12.85 -6.77 5.57
N GLU A 65 -12.43 -6.19 4.44
CA GLU A 65 -13.01 -4.94 3.91
C GLU A 65 -14.03 -5.20 2.80
N GLY A 66 -14.09 -6.41 2.25
CA GLY A 66 -14.93 -6.73 1.10
C GLY A 66 -14.50 -6.02 -0.19
N SER A 67 -15.06 -6.44 -1.32
CA SER A 67 -14.76 -5.88 -2.65
C SER A 67 -15.28 -4.44 -2.84
N ASP A 68 -16.13 -3.95 -1.94
CA ASP A 68 -16.77 -2.64 -2.04
C ASP A 68 -15.93 -1.50 -1.47
N HIS A 69 -15.08 -1.76 -0.47
CA HIS A 69 -14.20 -0.74 0.10
C HIS A 69 -13.17 -0.23 -0.90
N GLN A 70 -12.63 -1.10 -1.75
CA GLN A 70 -11.65 -0.70 -2.76
C GLN A 70 -12.28 0.19 -3.84
N ARG A 71 -13.55 -0.08 -4.19
CA ARG A 71 -14.34 0.77 -5.09
C ARG A 71 -14.67 2.11 -4.43
N HIS A 72 -15.13 2.12 -3.18
CA HIS A 72 -15.39 3.34 -2.42
C HIS A 72 -14.13 4.21 -2.25
N ARG A 73 -13.00 3.61 -1.90
CA ARG A 73 -11.74 4.33 -1.72
C ARG A 73 -11.27 4.96 -3.04
N LEU A 74 -11.39 4.24 -4.15
CA LEU A 74 -11.08 4.78 -5.47
C LEU A 74 -12.02 5.93 -5.85
N LEU A 75 -13.32 5.79 -5.53
CA LEU A 75 -14.31 6.84 -5.75
C LEU A 75 -13.99 8.09 -4.92
N GLU A 76 -13.69 7.96 -3.63
CA GLU A 76 -13.28 9.08 -2.77
C GLU A 76 -12.02 9.78 -3.30
N MET A 77 -11.02 9.00 -3.72
CA MET A 77 -9.80 9.55 -4.32
C MET A 77 -10.12 10.33 -5.60
N ARG A 78 -11.00 9.81 -6.45
CA ARG A 78 -11.45 10.49 -7.68
C ARG A 78 -12.23 11.77 -7.36
N LEU A 79 -13.10 11.75 -6.35
CA LEU A 79 -13.87 12.93 -5.94
C LEU A 79 -12.96 14.02 -5.37
N ARG A 80 -11.99 13.67 -4.52
CA ARG A 80 -10.98 14.60 -4.01
C ARG A 80 -10.12 15.16 -5.14
N ALA A 81 -9.66 14.30 -6.03
CA ALA A 81 -8.91 14.69 -7.22
C ALA A 81 -9.70 15.69 -8.09
N ALA A 82 -10.97 15.38 -8.38
CA ALA A 82 -11.84 16.24 -9.17
C ALA A 82 -12.12 17.58 -8.47
N TRP A 83 -12.24 17.59 -7.14
CA TRP A 83 -12.36 18.83 -6.37
C TRP A 83 -11.14 19.73 -6.56
N TRP A 84 -9.93 19.19 -6.40
CA TRP A 84 -8.68 19.93 -6.63
C TRP A 84 -8.49 20.39 -8.08
N LEU A 85 -8.83 19.55 -9.06
CA LEU A 85 -8.78 19.93 -10.48
C LEU A 85 -9.68 21.12 -10.81
N ARG A 86 -10.84 21.24 -10.12
CA ARG A 86 -11.71 22.41 -10.26
C ARG A 86 -11.09 23.66 -9.65
N GLN A 87 -10.47 23.54 -8.47
CA GLN A 87 -9.83 24.68 -7.79
C GLN A 87 -8.59 25.19 -8.53
N LEU A 88 -7.84 24.30 -9.17
CA LEU A 88 -6.59 24.62 -9.86
C LEU A 88 -6.77 24.76 -11.38
N LYS A 89 -8.00 24.94 -11.88
CA LYS A 89 -8.33 24.91 -13.32
C LYS A 89 -7.45 25.84 -14.17
N GLU A 90 -7.08 27.00 -13.63
CA GLU A 90 -6.25 28.02 -14.28
C GLU A 90 -4.80 27.57 -14.53
N PHE A 91 -4.31 26.58 -13.77
CA PHE A 91 -2.95 26.04 -13.88
C PHE A 91 -2.87 24.77 -14.75
N HIS A 92 -3.94 24.42 -15.45
CA HIS A 92 -4.03 23.22 -16.30
C HIS A 92 -3.48 21.92 -15.65
N PRO A 93 -3.91 21.57 -14.42
CA PRO A 93 -3.40 20.42 -13.69
C PRO A 93 -3.75 19.11 -14.43
N ARG A 94 -2.75 18.26 -14.65
CA ARG A 94 -2.93 16.92 -15.22
C ARG A 94 -2.79 15.87 -14.13
N LEU A 95 -3.74 14.94 -14.08
CA LEU A 95 -3.66 13.81 -13.16
C LEU A 95 -2.70 12.76 -13.71
N ILE A 96 -1.66 12.40 -12.95
CA ILE A 96 -0.69 11.35 -13.30
C ILE A 96 -0.63 10.36 -12.14
N GLY A 97 -0.86 9.06 -12.39
CA GLY A 97 -0.68 8.00 -11.39
C GLY A 97 -1.93 7.23 -10.96
N SER A 98 -1.85 6.61 -9.76
CA SER A 98 -2.64 5.47 -9.25
C SER A 98 -4.17 5.57 -9.31
N VAL A 99 -4.73 6.77 -9.49
CA VAL A 99 -6.17 7.03 -9.65
C VAL A 99 -6.71 6.55 -11.01
N LEU A 100 -5.85 6.52 -12.05
CA LEU A 100 -6.21 6.04 -13.38
C LEU A 100 -6.10 4.50 -13.50
N ALA A 101 -5.12 3.90 -12.81
CA ALA A 101 -4.73 2.50 -13.01
C ALA A 101 -5.11 1.54 -11.87
N ALA A 102 -5.81 2.00 -10.82
CA ALA A 102 -6.29 1.16 -9.70
C ALA A 102 -5.24 0.24 -9.04
N ARG A 103 -3.94 0.55 -9.14
CA ARG A 103 -2.87 -0.42 -8.80
C ARG A 103 -2.08 -0.14 -7.53
N SER A 104 -2.34 0.94 -6.78
CA SER A 104 -1.66 1.10 -5.49
C SER A 104 -2.47 1.98 -4.56
N GLY A 105 -2.73 1.49 -3.36
CA GLY A 105 -3.30 2.24 -2.24
C GLY A 105 -2.36 3.30 -1.67
N LYS A 106 -1.64 4.02 -2.53
CA LYS A 106 -0.89 5.23 -2.20
C LYS A 106 -1.73 6.45 -2.59
N ASP A 107 -1.59 7.51 -1.79
CA ASP A 107 -2.27 8.78 -1.97
C ASP A 107 -2.06 9.38 -3.37
N PRO A 108 -3.04 10.14 -3.90
CA PRO A 108 -2.95 10.72 -5.23
C PRO A 108 -1.77 11.68 -5.31
N THR A 109 -0.78 11.34 -6.13
CA THR A 109 0.35 12.23 -6.44
C THR A 109 -0.06 13.14 -7.60
N TRP A 110 0.12 14.45 -7.45
CA TRP A 110 -0.17 15.44 -8.49
C TRP A 110 1.14 16.00 -9.02
N MET A 111 1.25 16.19 -10.34
CA MET A 111 2.31 16.97 -10.96
C MET A 111 1.66 18.14 -11.70
N CYS A 112 1.96 19.38 -11.28
CA CYS A 112 1.68 20.55 -12.12
C CYS A 112 2.75 20.59 -13.21
N THR A 113 2.38 20.27 -14.45
CA THR A 113 3.20 20.64 -15.60
C THR A 113 2.92 22.10 -15.92
N SER A 114 3.55 23.03 -15.20
CA SER A 114 3.63 24.42 -15.65
C SER A 114 4.55 24.44 -16.88
N LEU A 115 3.96 24.29 -18.06
CA LEU A 115 4.68 24.48 -19.32
C LEU A 115 4.72 25.98 -19.64
N HIS A 116 5.18 26.79 -18.69
CA HIS A 116 5.53 28.21 -18.84
C HIS A 116 6.61 28.52 -17.78
N PRO A 117 7.83 28.92 -18.17
CA PRO A 117 8.75 29.54 -17.23
C PRO A 117 8.26 30.99 -16.96
N ILE A 118 8.46 31.49 -15.73
CA ILE A 118 8.34 32.91 -15.31
C ILE A 118 6.86 33.33 -15.01
N HIS A 119 6.44 33.93 -13.88
CA HIS A 119 7.04 34.64 -12.75
C HIS A 119 6.37 34.20 -11.42
N ILE A 120 7.17 33.97 -10.38
CA ILE A 120 6.74 34.19 -8.99
C ILE A 120 6.88 35.69 -8.76
N ALA A 121 5.77 36.43 -8.75
CA ALA A 121 5.74 37.81 -8.29
C ALA A 121 4.67 37.92 -7.19
N SER A 122 5.18 38.18 -5.99
CA SER A 122 4.52 38.71 -4.79
C SER A 122 3.22 39.49 -5.07
N ARG A 123 2.10 39.02 -4.50
CA ARG A 123 1.24 39.77 -3.57
C ARG A 123 0.17 38.89 -2.95
#